data_AF-B7PVW6-F1
#
_entry.id   AF-B7PVW6-F1
#
_cell.length_a   1.000
_cell.length_b   1.000
_cell.length_c   1.000
_cell.angle_alpha   90.00
_cell.angle_beta   90.00
_cell.angle_gamma   90.00
#
_symmetry.space_group_name_H-M   'P 1'
#
loop_
_entity.id
_entity.type
_entity.pdbx_description
1 polymer ?
#
loop_
_entity_poly.entity_id
_entity_poly.type
_entity_poly.pdbx_seq_one_letter_code
_entity_poly.pdbx_strand_id
1 'polypeptide(L)'
;MAATVSLETLFLQLLGRLESTGRCPVASGTVLSPSAAKQRRSLRVEIRTLELWRAVIGECLATFFYVFLVCGAHVSWPGYAEPSVLGIALTAGAAAATLCQCYGHISGCHMNPAVTLATFATRKVSPLRALLYVTAQCGGAIAGAALLYG
;
A
#
# COMPACT_ATOMS: atom_id res chain seq x y z
N MET A 1 20.57 8.98 -12.44
CA MET A 1 20.96 9.66 -11.19
C MET A 1 19.76 10.27 -10.44
N ALA A 2 18.54 9.71 -10.59
CA ALA A 2 17.30 10.25 -9.99
C ALA A 2 16.65 9.31 -8.95
N ALA A 3 17.08 8.04 -8.86
CA ALA A 3 16.51 7.06 -7.94
C ALA A 3 17.10 7.14 -6.51
N THR A 4 18.31 7.70 -6.36
CA THR A 4 18.98 7.84 -5.05
C THR A 4 18.37 8.94 -4.18
N VAL A 5 17.68 9.92 -4.77
CA VAL A 5 17.09 11.06 -4.04
C VAL A 5 15.84 10.65 -3.22
N SER A 6 15.14 9.58 -3.60
CA SER A 6 13.92 9.16 -2.87
C SER A 6 14.19 8.47 -1.55
N LEU A 7 15.28 7.70 -1.42
CA LEU A 7 15.54 6.92 -0.21
C LEU A 7 16.02 7.81 0.95
N GLU A 8 16.87 8.78 0.65
CA GLU A 8 17.35 9.77 1.63
C GLU A 8 16.22 10.68 2.11
N THR A 9 15.36 11.13 1.19
CA THR A 9 14.20 11.96 1.53
C THR A 9 13.17 11.18 2.37
N LEU A 10 12.97 9.89 2.08
CA LEU A 10 12.09 9.01 2.85
C LEU A 10 12.65 8.74 4.25
N PHE A 11 13.95 8.50 4.38
CA PHE A 11 14.62 8.29 5.67
C PHE A 11 14.60 9.55 6.53
N LEU A 12 14.86 10.73 5.95
CA LEU A 12 14.77 12.01 6.65
C LEU A 12 13.32 12.38 7.02
N GLN A 13 12.34 12.05 6.18
CA GLN A 13 10.92 12.17 6.56
C GLN A 13 10.52 11.19 7.67
N LEU A 14 11.07 9.98 7.69
CA LEU A 14 10.84 9.00 8.75
C LEU A 14 11.47 9.46 10.08
N LEU A 15 12.70 9.96 10.06
CA LEU A 15 13.36 10.52 11.25
C LEU A 15 12.62 11.76 11.77
N GLY A 16 12.18 12.67 10.90
CA GLY A 16 11.37 13.82 11.30
C GLY A 16 10.00 13.43 11.89
N ARG A 17 9.40 12.32 11.41
CA ARG A 17 8.16 11.76 11.99
C ARG A 17 8.42 11.08 13.35
N LEU A 18 9.56 10.43 13.53
CA LEU A 18 9.93 9.80 14.82
C LEU A 18 10.20 10.85 15.90
N GLU A 19 10.87 11.96 15.56
CA GLU A 19 11.06 13.09 16.47
C GLU A 19 9.73 13.76 16.86
N SER A 20 8.79 13.86 15.90
CA SER A 20 7.43 14.34 16.14
C SER A 20 6.57 13.41 16.99
N THR A 21 6.89 12.11 17.08
CA THR A 21 6.09 11.12 17.84
C THR A 21 6.45 11.14 19.34
N GLY A 22 7.60 11.73 19.71
CA GLY A 22 7.99 11.96 21.11
C GLY A 22 7.20 13.05 21.83
N ARG A 23 6.36 13.84 21.13
CA ARG A 23 5.44 14.81 21.72
C ARG A 23 4.00 14.35 21.55
N CYS A 24 3.55 13.41 22.39
CA CYS A 24 2.12 13.21 22.59
C CYS A 24 1.61 14.19 23.66
N PRO A 25 0.70 15.13 23.36
CA PRO A 25 -0.20 15.65 24.35
C PRO A 25 -1.35 14.64 24.52
N VAL A 26 -1.37 13.95 25.66
CA VAL A 26 -2.56 13.26 26.15
C VAL A 26 -3.58 14.34 26.53
N ALA A 27 -4.63 14.50 25.73
CA ALA A 27 -5.85 15.26 26.06
C ALA A 27 -7.03 14.37 25.63
N SER A 28 -7.69 13.65 26.52
CA SER A 28 -8.66 14.11 27.53
C SER A 28 -9.87 14.80 26.90
N GLY A 29 -11.06 14.19 27.01
CA GLY A 29 -12.35 14.82 26.69
C GLY A 29 -13.26 14.04 25.75
N THR A 30 -14.21 13.31 26.33
CA THR A 30 -15.47 12.85 25.73
C THR A 30 -16.24 13.97 25.01
N VAL A 31 -16.47 13.83 23.70
CA VAL A 31 -17.63 14.44 23.01
C VAL A 31 -18.16 13.44 21.97
N LEU A 32 -19.27 12.77 22.30
CA LEU A 32 -20.12 12.09 21.31
C LEU A 32 -20.75 13.18 20.42
N SER A 33 -20.12 13.42 19.28
CA SER A 33 -20.51 14.45 18.30
C SER A 33 -21.35 13.86 17.15
N PRO A 34 -22.28 14.61 16.52
CA PRO A 34 -23.09 14.23 15.35
C PRO A 34 -22.27 14.01 14.04
N SER A 35 -21.09 13.40 14.15
CA SER A 35 -20.07 13.22 13.11
C SER A 35 -20.47 12.22 12.01
N ALA A 36 -21.32 11.24 12.34
CA ALA A 36 -21.69 10.17 11.42
C ALA A 36 -22.38 10.67 10.13
N ALA A 37 -23.23 11.70 10.20
CA ALA A 37 -23.95 12.23 9.04
C ALA A 37 -23.05 13.09 8.13
N LYS A 38 -22.15 13.91 8.71
CA LYS A 38 -21.18 14.74 7.97
C LYS A 38 -20.12 13.86 7.30
N GLN A 39 -19.63 12.83 7.99
CA GLN A 39 -18.71 11.85 7.44
C GLN A 39 -19.36 11.05 6.30
N ARG A 40 -20.62 10.64 6.44
CA ARG A 40 -21.40 9.97 5.37
C ARG A 40 -21.57 10.83 4.10
N ARG A 41 -21.70 12.15 4.21
CA ARG A 41 -21.73 13.04 3.04
C ARG A 41 -20.38 13.10 2.33
N SER A 42 -19.28 13.20 3.09
CA SER A 42 -17.93 13.20 2.53
C SER A 42 -17.60 11.92 1.76
N LEU A 43 -17.95 10.75 2.32
CA LEU A 43 -17.71 9.45 1.69
C LEU A 43 -18.46 9.28 0.36
N ARG A 44 -19.70 9.77 0.27
CA ARG A 44 -20.50 9.70 -0.97
C ARG A 44 -19.93 10.58 -2.08
N VAL A 45 -19.31 11.71 -1.73
CA VAL A 45 -18.64 12.57 -2.70
C VAL A 45 -17.33 11.92 -3.16
N GLU A 46 -16.57 11.33 -2.23
CA GLU A 46 -15.31 10.62 -2.54
C GLU A 46 -15.55 9.41 -3.48
N ILE A 47 -16.59 8.61 -3.24
CA ILE A 47 -16.97 7.47 -4.12
C ILE A 47 -17.21 7.89 -5.57
N ARG A 48 -17.70 9.12 -5.78
CA ARG A 48 -18.03 9.63 -7.12
C ARG A 48 -16.84 10.21 -7.86
N THR A 49 -15.66 10.25 -7.24
CA THR A 49 -14.45 10.73 -7.91
C THR A 49 -13.81 9.62 -8.72
N LEU A 50 -13.44 9.93 -9.97
CA LEU A 50 -12.69 9.01 -10.84
C LEU A 50 -11.33 8.66 -10.24
N GLU A 51 -10.74 9.58 -9.48
CA GLU A 51 -9.47 9.37 -8.76
C GLU A 51 -9.52 8.20 -7.79
N LEU A 52 -10.63 8.02 -7.05
CA LEU A 52 -10.78 6.88 -6.14
C LEU A 52 -10.75 5.56 -6.90
N TRP A 53 -11.53 5.45 -7.98
CA TRP A 53 -11.60 4.22 -8.77
C TRP A 53 -10.28 3.91 -9.47
N ARG A 54 -9.60 4.93 -10.01
CA ARG A 54 -8.24 4.80 -10.56
C ARG A 54 -7.26 4.29 -9.50
N ALA A 55 -7.34 4.83 -8.28
CA ALA A 55 -6.50 4.40 -7.17
C ALA A 55 -6.79 2.98 -6.70
N VAL A 56 -8.07 2.57 -6.62
CA VAL A 56 -8.48 1.20 -6.24
C VAL A 56 -8.01 0.18 -7.28
N ILE A 57 -8.17 0.47 -8.57
CA ILE A 57 -7.65 -0.38 -9.65
C ILE A 57 -6.12 -0.41 -9.61
N GLY A 58 -5.48 0.72 -9.34
CA GLY A 58 -4.03 0.82 -9.14
C GLY A 58 -3.53 -0.09 -8.02
N GLU A 59 -4.17 -0.09 -6.84
CA GLU A 59 -3.82 -0.99 -5.74
C GLU A 59 -4.03 -2.47 -6.08
N CYS A 60 -5.11 -2.80 -6.80
CA CYS A 60 -5.37 -4.16 -7.25
C CYS A 60 -4.25 -4.66 -8.17
N LEU A 61 -3.92 -3.89 -9.22
CA LEU A 61 -2.90 -4.24 -10.20
C LEU A 61 -1.49 -4.26 -9.59
N ALA A 62 -1.19 -3.28 -8.72
CA ALA A 62 0.10 -3.23 -8.03
C ALA A 62 0.30 -4.48 -7.15
N THR A 63 -0.69 -4.85 -6.33
CA THR A 63 -0.60 -6.08 -5.52
C THR A 63 -0.57 -7.34 -6.37
N PHE A 64 -1.31 -7.39 -7.47
CA PHE A 64 -1.27 -8.51 -8.43
C PHE A 64 0.15 -8.76 -8.96
N PHE A 65 0.80 -7.73 -9.52
CA PHE A 65 2.15 -7.87 -10.05
C PHE A 65 3.17 -8.14 -8.96
N TYR A 66 3.01 -7.52 -7.78
CA TYR A 66 3.91 -7.75 -6.66
C TYR A 66 3.89 -9.22 -6.22
N VAL A 67 2.70 -9.80 -6.00
CA VAL A 67 2.56 -11.20 -5.58
C VAL A 67 3.04 -12.15 -6.68
N PHE A 68 2.67 -11.90 -7.94
CA PHE A 68 3.11 -12.72 -9.07
C PHE A 68 4.65 -12.79 -9.17
N LEU A 69 5.33 -11.64 -9.12
CA LEU A 69 6.79 -11.58 -9.24
C LEU A 69 7.50 -12.16 -8.02
N VAL A 70 7.05 -11.81 -6.81
CA VAL A 70 7.71 -12.25 -5.57
C VAL A 70 7.50 -13.74 -5.34
N CYS A 71 6.27 -14.25 -5.49
CA CYS A 71 6.02 -15.69 -5.37
C CYS A 71 6.72 -16.46 -6.49
N GLY A 72 6.73 -15.94 -7.73
CA GLY A 72 7.42 -16.58 -8.86
C GLY A 72 8.93 -16.71 -8.63
N ALA A 73 9.55 -15.75 -7.95
CA ALA A 73 10.96 -15.82 -7.56
C ALA A 73 11.26 -16.87 -6.47
N HIS A 74 10.26 -17.36 -5.75
CA HIS A 74 10.41 -18.42 -4.75
C HIS A 74 10.12 -19.82 -5.31
N VAL A 75 9.54 -19.93 -6.51
CA VAL A 75 9.24 -21.23 -7.11
C VAL A 75 10.54 -21.87 -7.61
N SER A 76 10.81 -23.11 -7.18
CA SER A 76 11.89 -23.92 -7.72
C SER A 76 11.44 -24.59 -9.02
N TRP A 77 12.08 -24.22 -10.12
CA TRP A 77 11.75 -24.73 -11.45
C TRP A 77 12.65 -25.92 -11.83
N PRO A 78 12.10 -27.01 -12.38
CA PRO A 78 12.90 -28.15 -12.82
C PRO A 78 13.96 -27.73 -13.84
N GLY A 79 15.22 -28.11 -13.62
CA GLY A 79 16.34 -27.77 -14.52
C GLY A 79 16.97 -26.41 -14.29
N TYR A 80 16.53 -25.66 -13.28
CA TYR A 80 17.16 -24.41 -12.83
C TYR A 80 17.79 -24.57 -11.45
N ALA A 81 18.75 -23.69 -11.14
CA ALA A 81 19.34 -23.64 -9.81
C ALA A 81 18.29 -23.19 -8.78
N GLU A 82 18.43 -23.68 -7.54
CA GLU A 82 17.54 -23.29 -6.44
C GLU A 82 17.55 -21.77 -6.23
N PRO A 83 16.39 -21.16 -5.90
CA PRO A 83 16.29 -19.74 -5.66
C PRO A 83 17.28 -19.26 -4.58
N SER A 84 18.16 -18.33 -4.95
CA SER A 84 19.06 -17.70 -3.99
C SER A 84 18.30 -16.68 -3.13
N VAL A 85 18.61 -16.61 -1.83
CA VAL A 85 18.03 -15.62 -0.91
C VAL A 85 18.28 -14.20 -1.40
N LEU A 86 19.46 -13.94 -1.98
CA LEU A 86 19.80 -12.64 -2.57
C LEU A 86 18.89 -12.33 -3.78
N GLY A 87 18.67 -13.29 -4.68
CA GLY A 87 17.83 -13.11 -5.86
C GLY A 87 16.36 -12.86 -5.49
N ILE A 88 15.86 -13.56 -4.47
CA ILE A 88 14.52 -13.34 -3.91
C ILE A 88 14.41 -11.92 -3.32
N ALA A 89 15.36 -11.53 -2.47
CA ALA A 89 15.35 -10.21 -1.82
C ALA A 89 15.46 -9.07 -2.86
N LEU A 90 16.32 -9.25 -3.87
CA LEU A 90 16.48 -8.31 -4.97
C LEU A 90 15.19 -8.18 -5.78
N THR A 91 14.54 -9.31 -6.12
CA THR A 91 13.28 -9.31 -6.85
C THR A 91 12.18 -8.61 -6.06
N ALA A 92 12.04 -8.90 -4.76
CA ALA A 92 11.04 -8.25 -3.92
C ALA A 92 11.27 -6.74 -3.80
N GLY A 93 12.51 -6.30 -3.59
CA GLY A 93 12.87 -4.89 -3.52
C GLY A 93 12.67 -4.16 -4.85
N ALA A 94 13.12 -4.76 -5.95
CA ALA A 94 12.99 -4.20 -7.30
C ALA A 94 11.53 -4.13 -7.75
N ALA A 95 10.73 -5.17 -7.50
CA ALA A 95 9.31 -5.18 -7.81
C ALA A 95 8.57 -4.09 -7.02
N ALA A 96 8.82 -3.99 -5.70
CA ALA A 96 8.22 -2.94 -4.88
C ALA A 96 8.61 -1.54 -5.37
N ALA A 97 9.89 -1.30 -5.68
CA ALA A 97 10.36 0.01 -6.15
C ALA A 97 9.76 0.40 -7.49
N THR A 98 9.71 -0.52 -8.46
CA THR A 98 9.10 -0.28 -9.77
C THR A 98 7.61 0.00 -9.65
N LEU A 99 6.88 -0.80 -8.87
CA LEU A 99 5.45 -0.62 -8.68
C LEU A 99 5.13 0.68 -7.94
N CYS A 100 5.92 1.05 -6.93
CA CYS A 100 5.82 2.36 -6.27
C CYS A 100 6.05 3.51 -7.25
N GLN A 101 6.99 3.39 -8.19
CA GLN A 101 7.18 4.41 -9.22
C GLN A 101 6.00 4.49 -10.19
N CYS A 102 5.43 3.35 -10.59
CA CYS A 102 4.30 3.32 -11.52
C CYS A 102 2.98 3.78 -10.89
N TYR A 103 2.68 3.34 -9.67
CA TYR A 103 1.37 3.51 -9.04
C TYR A 103 1.37 4.50 -7.86
N GLY A 104 2.53 4.95 -7.39
CA GLY A 104 2.66 5.86 -6.25
C GLY A 104 1.90 7.17 -6.42
N HIS A 105 1.95 7.77 -7.62
CA HIS A 105 1.23 9.01 -7.93
C HIS A 105 -0.30 8.82 -8.06
N ILE A 106 -0.77 7.59 -8.23
CA ILE A 106 -2.19 7.27 -8.44
C ILE A 106 -2.84 6.90 -7.10
N SER A 107 -2.28 5.93 -6.38
CA SER A 107 -2.91 5.35 -5.19
C SER A 107 -2.16 5.56 -3.88
N GLY A 108 -0.88 5.94 -3.93
CA GLY A 108 0.06 5.87 -2.80
C GLY A 108 0.80 4.54 -2.68
N CYS A 109 0.46 3.57 -3.54
CA CYS A 109 1.10 2.26 -3.68
C CYS A 109 1.28 1.51 -2.35
N HIS A 110 0.19 1.30 -1.61
CA HIS A 110 0.25 0.59 -0.33
C HIS A 110 0.57 -0.89 -0.53
N MET A 111 -0.03 -1.52 -1.55
CA MET A 111 0.15 -2.92 -1.94
C MET A 111 -0.03 -3.96 -0.82
N ASN A 112 -0.52 -3.52 0.35
CA ASN A 112 -0.48 -4.28 1.59
C ASN A 112 -1.64 -3.82 2.51
N PRO A 113 -2.50 -4.75 2.94
CA PRO A 113 -3.61 -4.45 3.85
C PRO A 113 -3.14 -3.83 5.18
N ALA A 114 -2.00 -4.27 5.72
CA ALA A 114 -1.46 -3.74 6.97
C ALA A 114 -1.00 -2.28 6.84
N VAL A 115 -0.38 -1.92 5.72
CA VAL A 115 0.03 -0.53 5.43
C VAL A 115 -1.20 0.37 5.26
N THR A 116 -2.25 -0.15 4.62
CA THR A 116 -3.54 0.55 4.47
C THR A 116 -4.22 0.77 5.82
N LEU A 117 -4.19 -0.23 6.72
CA LEU A 117 -4.72 -0.08 8.08
C LEU A 117 -3.89 0.89 8.93
N ALA A 118 -2.57 0.91 8.78
CA ALA A 118 -1.71 1.88 9.47
C ALA A 118 -1.97 3.32 9.03
N THR A 119 -2.18 3.55 7.72
CA THR A 119 -2.56 4.86 7.18
C THR A 119 -3.99 5.25 7.57
N PHE A 120 -4.89 4.29 7.75
CA PHE A 120 -6.20 4.52 8.35
C PHE A 120 -6.11 4.92 9.84
N ALA A 121 -5.31 4.22 10.64
CA ALA A 121 -5.12 4.52 12.07
C ALA A 121 -4.56 5.93 12.30
N THR A 122 -3.70 6.41 11.39
CA THR A 122 -3.16 7.77 11.40
C THR A 122 -4.13 8.83 10.83
N ARG A 123 -5.38 8.46 10.53
CA ARG A 123 -6.44 9.31 9.93
C ARG A 123 -6.03 9.99 8.61
N LYS A 124 -5.08 9.41 7.88
CA LYS A 124 -4.63 9.91 6.57
C LYS A 124 -5.53 9.46 5.42
N VAL A 125 -6.33 8.42 5.64
CA VAL A 125 -7.21 7.81 4.62
C VAL A 125 -8.61 7.63 5.19
N SER A 126 -9.64 7.87 4.37
CA SER A 126 -11.03 7.66 4.77
C SER A 126 -11.34 6.17 5.01
N PRO A 127 -12.23 5.82 5.96
CA PRO A 127 -12.52 4.41 6.27
C PRO A 127 -13.02 3.61 5.08
N LEU A 128 -13.76 4.26 4.17
CA LEU A 128 -14.24 3.59 2.96
C LEU A 128 -13.12 3.33 1.97
N ARG A 129 -12.23 4.30 1.75
CA ARG A 129 -11.07 4.13 0.87
C ARG A 129 -10.15 3.04 1.39
N ALA A 130 -9.94 2.99 2.71
CA ALA A 130 -9.18 1.92 3.35
C ALA A 130 -9.81 0.55 3.11
N LEU A 131 -11.13 0.41 3.28
CA LEU A 131 -11.82 -0.85 3.03
C LEU A 131 -11.71 -1.28 1.56
N LEU A 132 -11.95 -0.36 0.61
CA LEU A 132 -11.84 -0.65 -0.82
C LEU A 132 -10.43 -1.07 -1.21
N TYR A 133 -9.41 -0.40 -0.68
CA TYR A 133 -8.01 -0.76 -0.89
C TYR A 133 -7.70 -2.17 -0.39
N VAL A 134 -8.12 -2.51 0.84
CA VAL A 134 -7.91 -3.86 1.39
C VAL A 134 -8.57 -4.92 0.51
N THR A 135 -9.82 -4.71 0.09
CA THR A 135 -10.51 -5.68 -0.79
C THR A 135 -9.83 -5.81 -2.15
N ALA A 136 -9.34 -4.70 -2.71
CA ALA A 136 -8.63 -4.68 -3.99
C ALA A 136 -7.27 -5.38 -3.90
N GLN A 137 -6.51 -5.12 -2.83
CA GLN A 137 -5.22 -5.76 -2.57
C GLN A 137 -5.38 -7.27 -2.39
N CYS A 138 -6.39 -7.72 -1.62
CA CYS A 138 -6.69 -9.14 -1.47
C CYS A 138 -7.08 -9.79 -2.80
N GLY A 139 -7.95 -9.14 -3.59
CA GLY A 139 -8.34 -9.62 -4.92
C GLY A 139 -7.14 -9.73 -5.88
N GLY A 140 -6.29 -8.70 -5.93
CA GLY A 140 -5.07 -8.68 -6.72
C GLY A 140 -4.07 -9.77 -6.30
N ALA A 141 -3.86 -9.93 -4.99
CA ALA A 141 -2.97 -10.98 -4.46
C ALA A 141 -3.43 -12.39 -4.85
N ILE A 142 -4.73 -12.66 -4.70
CA ILE A 142 -5.31 -13.96 -5.08
C ILE A 142 -5.16 -14.19 -6.59
N ALA A 143 -5.46 -13.19 -7.42
CA ALA A 143 -5.31 -13.30 -8.87
C ALA A 143 -3.85 -13.52 -9.29
N GLY A 144 -2.89 -12.85 -8.65
CA GLY A 144 -1.45 -13.01 -8.94
C GLY A 144 -0.95 -14.40 -8.55
N ALA A 145 -1.35 -14.91 -7.38
CA ALA A 145 -1.04 -16.26 -6.95
C ALA A 145 -1.73 -17.32 -7.84
N ALA A 146 -2.99 -17.10 -8.22
CA ALA A 146 -3.74 -18.02 -9.09
C ALA A 146 -3.10 -18.12 -10.49
N LEU A 147 -2.63 -17.01 -11.05
CA LEU A 147 -1.93 -17.02 -12.34
C LEU A 147 -0.58 -17.74 -12.29
N LEU A 148 0.09 -17.74 -11.13
CA LEU A 148 1.32 -18.49 -10.93
C LEU A 148 1.06 -20.00 -10.74
N TYR A 149 -0.09 -20.34 -10.17
CA TYR A 149 -0.47 -21.74 -9.90
C TYR A 149 -1.05 -22.45 -11.12
N GLY A 150 -1.79 -21.73 -11.97
CA GLY A 150 -2.43 -22.27 -13.19
C GLY A 150 -1.45 -22.44 -14.34
#